data_AF-A0A9W4J3L6-F1
#
_entry.id   AF-A0A9W4J3L6-F1
#
_cell.length_a   1.000
_cell.length_b   1.000
_cell.length_c   1.000
_cell.angle_alpha   90.00
_cell.angle_beta   90.00
_cell.angle_gamma   90.00
#
_symmetry.space_group_name_H-M   'P 1'
#
loop_
_entity.id
_entity.type
_entity.pdbx_description
1 polymer ?
#
loop_
_entity_poly.entity_id
_entity_poly.type
_entity_poly.pdbx_seq_one_letter_code
_entity_poly.pdbx_strand_id
1 'polypeptide(L)'
;MHAILSLGATHYTLADHSQTGYTQMAISHRGKSLQSLSAALSNLDGCTDVDLDGILATCYTLVFQAYFMPDGLTDFAVMVRGCGMVTQHIISRFNGSKMFTLQTPEQMTELLAPWLPTDAHPDQEVIDTCIEDIDKLHSFLQSSGSHDFFNALRKIYLALKYSIRDAFFCLTEVYAIWCTMENQDFLKFIASSNHAVRVLFLHYISIDTLMRPFMLSVRAQDRARAGLFLGADVMEKWAFAIYHSLPANMQELVVNEVQIVSYESHRYMFQREISGYRSSTMEPSQIAGRGVIDTGSHTSL
;
A
#
# COMPACT_ATOMS: atom_id res chain seq x y z
N MET A 1 -0.33 20.85 -1.77
CA MET A 1 -0.74 20.91 -3.20
C MET A 1 0.19 20.13 -4.13
N HIS A 2 1.50 20.38 -4.14
CA HIS A 2 2.42 19.66 -5.03
C HIS A 2 2.38 18.13 -4.90
N ALA A 3 2.27 17.59 -3.68
CA ALA A 3 2.10 16.15 -3.48
C ALA A 3 0.90 15.56 -4.26
N ILE A 4 -0.25 16.24 -4.22
CA ILE A 4 -1.48 15.75 -4.88
C ILE A 4 -1.34 15.80 -6.40
N LEU A 5 -0.77 16.87 -6.95
CA LEU A 5 -0.47 16.97 -8.39
C LEU A 5 0.52 15.89 -8.82
N SER A 6 1.51 15.62 -7.98
CA SER A 6 2.50 14.57 -8.18
C SER A 6 1.86 13.19 -8.23
N LEU A 7 1.00 12.88 -7.24
CA LEU A 7 0.25 11.62 -7.18
C LEU A 7 -0.69 11.47 -8.38
N GLY A 8 -1.43 12.51 -8.74
CA GLY A 8 -2.32 12.50 -9.90
C GLY A 8 -1.58 12.22 -11.21
N ALA A 9 -0.45 12.91 -11.44
CA ALA A 9 0.38 12.68 -12.62
C ALA A 9 0.99 11.26 -12.65
N THR A 10 1.43 10.73 -11.50
CA THR A 10 1.87 9.32 -11.39
C THR A 10 0.74 8.36 -11.77
N HIS A 11 -0.48 8.57 -11.25
CA HIS A 11 -1.64 7.73 -11.58
C HIS A 11 -1.99 7.78 -13.08
N TYR A 12 -1.99 8.96 -13.69
CA TYR A 12 -2.23 9.09 -15.14
C TYR A 12 -1.18 8.39 -15.99
N THR A 13 0.10 8.46 -15.59
CA THR A 13 1.20 7.76 -16.28
C THR A 13 1.00 6.24 -16.30
N LEU A 14 0.42 5.69 -15.22
CA LEU A 14 0.14 4.26 -15.12
C LEU A 14 -1.15 3.84 -15.82
N ALA A 15 -2.15 4.73 -15.87
CA ALA A 15 -3.43 4.47 -16.53
C ALA A 15 -3.37 4.61 -18.06
N ASP A 16 -2.49 5.48 -18.57
CA ASP A 16 -2.33 5.73 -20.01
C ASP A 16 -0.84 5.72 -20.39
N HIS A 17 -0.39 4.59 -20.92
CA HIS A 17 1.00 4.36 -21.33
C HIS A 17 1.45 5.22 -22.52
N SER A 18 0.55 5.98 -23.16
CA SER A 18 0.88 6.83 -24.32
C SER A 18 1.35 8.25 -23.95
N GLN A 19 1.15 8.70 -22.70
CA GLN A 19 1.35 10.10 -22.31
C GLN A 19 2.64 10.32 -21.49
N THR A 20 3.77 10.39 -22.19
CA THR A 20 5.12 10.64 -21.62
C THR A 20 5.23 11.98 -20.85
N GLY A 21 4.34 12.94 -21.12
CA GLY A 21 4.34 14.25 -20.45
C GLY A 21 4.02 14.20 -18.95
N TYR A 22 3.23 13.22 -18.49
CA TYR A 22 2.86 13.12 -17.07
C TYR A 22 4.00 12.63 -16.19
N THR A 23 4.92 11.82 -16.72
CA THR A 23 6.11 11.37 -15.98
C THR A 23 6.95 12.55 -15.51
N GLN A 24 7.24 13.50 -16.41
CA GLN A 24 8.05 14.68 -16.07
C GLN A 24 7.34 15.59 -15.06
N MET A 25 6.02 15.75 -15.19
CA MET A 25 5.23 16.52 -14.22
C MET A 25 5.22 15.86 -12.84
N ALA A 26 5.06 14.54 -12.78
CA ALA A 26 5.11 13.79 -11.53
C ALA A 26 6.45 13.98 -10.82
N ILE A 27 7.57 13.84 -11.54
CA ILE A 27 8.91 14.04 -10.96
C ILE A 27 9.10 15.49 -10.46
N SER A 28 8.72 16.48 -11.28
CA SER A 28 8.87 17.90 -10.92
C SER A 28 8.07 18.27 -9.67
N HIS A 29 6.81 17.84 -9.59
CA HIS A 29 5.96 18.11 -8.43
C HIS A 29 6.41 17.34 -7.19
N ARG A 30 6.90 16.10 -7.35
CA ARG A 30 7.48 15.33 -6.24
C ARG A 30 8.65 16.06 -5.60
N GLY A 31 9.60 16.53 -6.42
CA GLY A 31 10.77 17.26 -5.93
C GLY A 31 10.40 18.52 -5.12
N LYS A 32 9.48 19.34 -5.65
CA LYS A 32 8.97 20.53 -4.94
C LYS A 32 8.25 20.17 -3.63
N SER A 33 7.49 19.08 -3.65
CA SER A 33 6.78 18.59 -2.46
C SER A 33 7.74 18.12 -1.38
N LEU A 34 8.77 17.34 -1.74
CA LEU A 34 9.78 16.84 -0.80
C LEU A 34 10.61 17.99 -0.21
N GLN A 35 10.98 18.99 -1.02
CA GLN A 35 11.68 20.17 -0.54
C GLN A 35 10.83 20.94 0.49
N SER A 36 9.55 21.17 0.18
CA SER A 36 8.63 21.87 1.09
C SER A 36 8.39 21.07 2.36
N LEU A 37 8.23 19.75 2.24
CA LEU A 37 8.04 18.85 3.37
C LEU A 37 9.28 18.84 4.27
N SER A 38 10.48 18.74 3.71
CA SER A 38 11.73 18.78 4.47
C SER A 38 11.85 20.08 5.27
N ALA A 39 11.55 21.23 4.65
CA ALA A 39 11.58 22.52 5.33
C ALA A 39 10.56 22.60 6.48
N ALA A 40 9.35 22.06 6.28
CA ALA A 40 8.33 22.00 7.31
C ALA A 40 8.72 21.06 8.47
N LEU A 41 9.30 19.89 8.15
CA LEU A 41 9.76 18.92 9.16
C LEU A 41 10.91 19.47 10.02
N SER A 42 11.76 20.34 9.47
CA SER A 42 12.82 21.02 10.24
C SER A 42 12.29 22.04 11.25
N ASN A 43 11.01 22.42 11.19
CA ASN A 43 10.40 23.40 12.08
C ASN A 43 9.06 22.91 12.68
N LEU A 44 8.96 21.60 12.99
CA LEU A 44 7.74 21.01 13.55
C LEU A 44 7.29 21.67 14.86
N ASP A 45 8.23 22.21 15.64
CA ASP A 45 7.90 22.86 16.91
C ASP A 45 7.24 24.23 16.76
N GLY A 46 7.41 24.87 15.61
CA GLY A 46 6.77 26.14 15.28
C GLY A 46 5.40 25.98 14.59
N CYS A 47 5.01 24.76 14.23
CA CYS A 47 3.80 24.49 13.46
C CYS A 47 2.54 24.58 14.32
N THR A 48 1.47 25.10 13.70
CA THR A 48 0.10 24.99 14.23
C THR A 48 -0.46 23.58 14.00
N ASP A 49 -1.60 23.28 14.61
CA ASP A 49 -2.33 22.03 14.37
C ASP A 49 -2.74 21.86 12.90
N VAL A 50 -3.18 22.94 12.25
CA VAL A 50 -3.52 22.95 10.81
C VAL A 50 -2.28 22.70 9.94
N ASP A 51 -1.13 23.26 10.31
CA ASP A 51 0.12 23.01 9.58
C ASP A 51 0.52 21.53 9.69
N LEU A 52 0.42 20.94 10.88
CA LEU A 52 0.73 19.52 11.08
C LEU A 52 -0.26 18.61 10.34
N ASP A 53 -1.55 18.94 10.30
CA ASP A 53 -2.53 18.24 9.47
C ASP A 53 -2.15 18.32 7.98
N GLY A 54 -1.71 19.48 7.51
CA GLY A 54 -1.21 19.66 6.14
C GLY A 54 0.06 18.85 5.84
N ILE A 55 0.98 18.75 6.80
CA ILE A 55 2.19 17.93 6.72
C ILE A 55 1.81 16.45 6.67
N LEU A 56 0.91 15.99 7.55
CA LEU A 56 0.43 14.61 7.58
C LEU A 56 -0.27 14.22 6.27
N ALA A 57 -1.14 15.10 5.74
CA ALA A 57 -1.79 14.92 4.44
C ALA A 57 -0.75 14.77 3.31
N THR A 58 0.33 15.57 3.37
CA THR A 58 1.43 15.52 2.42
C THR A 58 2.17 14.19 2.50
N CYS A 59 2.50 13.70 3.70
CA CYS A 59 3.12 12.40 3.91
C CYS A 59 2.25 11.27 3.35
N TYR A 60 0.96 11.20 3.69
CA TYR A 60 0.05 10.18 3.13
C TYR A 60 -0.01 10.22 1.61
N THR A 61 -0.09 11.42 1.03
CA THR A 61 -0.10 11.56 -0.43
C THR A 61 1.18 11.02 -1.07
N LEU A 62 2.33 11.27 -0.46
CA LEU A 62 3.62 10.76 -0.93
C LEU A 62 3.82 9.26 -0.67
N VAL A 63 3.19 8.69 0.37
CA VAL A 63 3.11 7.22 0.57
C VAL A 63 2.42 6.58 -0.63
N PHE A 64 1.22 7.03 -0.97
CA PHE A 64 0.49 6.49 -2.13
C PHE A 64 1.23 6.72 -3.43
N GLN A 65 1.91 7.87 -3.57
CA GLN A 65 2.71 8.10 -4.77
C GLN A 65 3.88 7.11 -4.86
N ALA A 66 4.62 6.90 -3.76
CA ALA A 66 5.72 5.96 -3.72
C ALA A 66 5.26 4.53 -4.00
N TYR A 67 4.09 4.14 -3.49
CA TYR A 67 3.46 2.84 -3.76
C TYR A 67 3.14 2.61 -5.26
N PHE A 68 3.06 3.67 -6.05
CA PHE A 68 2.86 3.60 -7.50
C PHE A 68 4.16 3.75 -8.32
N MET A 69 5.32 3.86 -7.66
CA MET A 69 6.60 4.02 -8.34
C MET A 69 7.35 2.68 -8.44
N PRO A 70 7.82 2.26 -9.62
CA PRO A 70 8.61 1.03 -9.79
C PRO A 70 9.89 0.92 -8.93
N ASP A 71 10.44 2.04 -8.50
CA ASP A 71 11.62 2.18 -7.66
C ASP A 71 11.29 2.77 -6.27
N GLY A 72 10.00 2.83 -5.93
CA GLY A 72 9.47 3.56 -4.78
C GLY A 72 9.51 2.83 -3.43
N LEU A 73 9.98 1.59 -3.34
CA LEU A 73 9.89 0.79 -2.10
C LEU A 73 10.53 1.48 -0.88
N THR A 74 11.75 1.99 -1.05
CA THR A 74 12.45 2.68 0.04
C THR A 74 11.74 3.99 0.40
N ASP A 75 11.32 4.75 -0.60
CA ASP A 75 10.54 5.97 -0.41
C ASP A 75 9.21 5.70 0.31
N PHE A 76 8.55 4.58 0.00
CA PHE A 76 7.32 4.14 0.64
C PHE A 76 7.55 3.93 2.14
N ALA A 77 8.57 3.15 2.52
CA ALA A 77 8.90 2.92 3.93
C ALA A 77 9.25 4.23 4.66
N VAL A 78 10.03 5.11 4.04
CA VAL A 78 10.40 6.43 4.61
C VAL A 78 9.17 7.31 4.82
N MET A 79 8.25 7.37 3.85
CA MET A 79 7.04 8.18 3.96
C MET A 79 6.06 7.62 4.99
N VAL A 80 5.91 6.29 5.09
CA VAL A 80 5.09 5.64 6.12
C VAL A 80 5.61 6.00 7.51
N ARG A 81 6.93 5.90 7.73
CA ARG A 81 7.57 6.34 8.98
C ARG A 81 7.30 7.83 9.25
N GLY A 82 7.39 8.67 8.21
CA GLY A 82 7.06 10.09 8.29
C GLY A 82 5.62 10.36 8.77
N CYS A 83 4.64 9.59 8.30
CA CYS A 83 3.26 9.67 8.81
C CYS A 83 3.20 9.38 10.31
N GLY A 84 3.88 8.34 10.78
CA GLY A 84 3.93 7.98 12.20
C GLY A 84 4.55 9.07 13.07
N MET A 85 5.70 9.61 12.65
CA MET A 85 6.38 10.69 13.38
C MET A 85 5.52 11.95 13.52
N VAL A 86 4.88 12.37 12.43
CA VAL A 86 3.99 13.55 12.45
C VAL A 86 2.74 13.28 13.29
N THR A 87 2.18 12.08 13.20
CA THR A 87 1.02 11.66 14.01
C THR A 87 1.35 11.71 15.51
N GLN A 88 2.52 11.20 15.92
CA GLN A 88 2.98 11.26 17.30
C GLN A 88 3.16 12.72 17.78
N HIS A 89 3.68 13.60 16.91
CA HIS A 89 3.84 15.02 17.22
C HIS A 89 2.50 15.76 17.37
N ILE A 90 1.51 15.43 16.53
CA ILE A 90 0.14 15.96 16.65
C ILE A 90 -0.48 15.53 17.98
N ILE A 91 -0.39 14.23 18.33
CA ILE A 91 -0.95 13.70 19.57
C ILE A 91 -0.28 14.35 20.78
N SER A 92 1.06 14.49 20.77
CA SER A 92 1.80 15.03 21.92
C SER A 92 1.53 16.52 22.18
N ARG A 93 1.29 17.33 21.13
CA ARG A 93 1.05 18.79 21.29
C ARG A 93 -0.41 19.18 21.36
N PHE A 94 -1.29 18.50 20.63
CA PHE A 94 -2.67 18.95 20.41
C PHE A 94 -3.72 17.91 20.82
N ASN A 95 -3.31 16.75 21.33
CA ASN A 95 -4.19 15.65 21.76
C ASN A 95 -5.13 15.14 20.65
N GLY A 96 -4.72 15.29 19.39
CA GLY A 96 -5.48 14.84 18.22
C GLY A 96 -5.36 15.77 17.02
N SER A 97 -5.75 15.25 15.86
CA SER A 97 -5.85 16.00 14.60
C SER A 97 -7.26 16.58 14.44
N LYS A 98 -7.38 17.74 13.77
CA LYS A 98 -8.69 18.32 13.42
C LYS A 98 -9.22 17.79 12.09
N MET A 99 -8.33 17.40 11.18
CA MET A 99 -8.68 16.87 9.87
C MET A 99 -8.76 15.34 9.81
N PHE A 100 -7.97 14.64 10.62
CA PHE A 100 -7.86 13.19 10.58
C PHE A 100 -8.41 12.57 11.86
N THR A 101 -9.22 11.53 11.70
CA THR A 101 -9.59 10.66 12.83
C THR A 101 -8.42 9.71 13.10
N LEU A 102 -7.60 10.06 14.09
CA LEU A 102 -6.51 9.21 14.56
C LEU A 102 -7.10 8.10 15.44
N GLN A 103 -7.25 6.91 14.87
CA GLN A 103 -7.89 5.78 15.55
C GLN A 103 -6.88 4.94 16.32
N THR A 104 -7.31 4.40 17.47
CA THR A 104 -6.59 3.31 18.14
C THR A 104 -6.75 1.99 17.35
N PRO A 105 -5.90 0.98 17.58
CA PRO A 105 -6.07 -0.34 16.95
C PRO A 105 -7.45 -0.96 17.17
N GLU A 106 -8.04 -0.78 18.35
CA GLU A 106 -9.38 -1.26 18.70
C GLU A 106 -10.45 -0.54 17.89
N GLN A 107 -10.37 0.79 17.79
CA GLN A 107 -11.30 1.60 17.01
C GLN A 107 -11.20 1.30 15.51
N MET A 108 -9.99 1.06 15.00
CA MET A 108 -9.78 0.64 13.62
C MET A 108 -10.41 -0.75 13.39
N THR A 109 -10.28 -1.65 14.35
CA THR A 109 -10.87 -2.98 14.29
C THR A 109 -12.39 -2.91 14.25
N GLU A 110 -13.01 -2.15 15.14
CA GLU A 110 -14.46 -1.94 15.16
C GLU A 110 -14.97 -1.28 13.88
N LEU A 111 -14.24 -0.30 13.34
CA LEU A 111 -14.61 0.38 12.10
C LEU A 111 -14.58 -0.56 10.89
N LEU A 112 -13.56 -1.41 10.81
CA LEU A 112 -13.31 -2.24 9.64
C LEU A 112 -14.02 -3.59 9.69
N ALA A 113 -14.22 -4.17 10.88
CA ALA A 113 -14.78 -5.52 11.06
C ALA A 113 -16.04 -5.82 10.24
N PRO A 114 -17.03 -4.91 10.10
CA PRO A 114 -18.23 -5.19 9.29
C PRO A 114 -17.96 -5.43 7.80
N TRP A 115 -16.82 -4.95 7.29
CA TRP A 115 -16.48 -4.96 5.86
C TRP A 115 -15.50 -6.06 5.48
N LEU A 116 -14.89 -6.73 6.47
CA LEU A 116 -13.85 -7.73 6.24
C LEU A 116 -14.51 -9.11 6.07
N PRO A 117 -14.41 -9.75 4.89
CA PRO A 117 -14.96 -11.08 4.69
C PRO A 117 -14.23 -12.12 5.54
N THR A 118 -14.98 -13.09 6.04
CA THR A 118 -14.48 -14.19 6.88
C THR A 118 -14.05 -15.43 6.09
N ASP A 119 -14.46 -15.56 4.82
CA ASP A 119 -14.41 -16.87 4.14
C ASP A 119 -13.27 -17.02 3.12
N ALA A 120 -12.51 -15.95 2.84
CA ALA A 120 -11.42 -15.97 1.88
C ALA A 120 -10.11 -16.46 2.53
N HIS A 121 -9.59 -17.58 2.06
CA HIS A 121 -8.34 -18.16 2.57
C HIS A 121 -7.39 -18.41 1.40
N PRO A 122 -6.13 -17.93 1.47
CA PRO A 122 -5.10 -18.34 0.53
C PRO A 122 -4.85 -19.85 0.59
N ASP A 123 -4.23 -20.38 -0.46
CA ASP A 123 -3.79 -21.77 -0.50
C ASP A 123 -2.86 -22.08 0.68
N GLN A 124 -3.25 -23.05 1.50
CA GLN A 124 -2.53 -23.39 2.73
C GLN A 124 -1.14 -23.95 2.44
N GLU A 125 -0.95 -24.68 1.34
CA GLU A 125 0.37 -25.22 0.95
C GLU A 125 1.34 -24.09 0.60
N VAL A 126 0.83 -23.05 -0.06
CA VAL A 126 1.60 -21.84 -0.36
C VAL A 126 1.99 -21.11 0.92
N ILE A 127 1.07 -20.97 1.88
CA ILE A 127 1.36 -20.32 3.17
C ILE A 127 2.39 -21.12 3.98
N ASP A 128 2.26 -22.44 4.04
CA ASP A 128 3.21 -23.30 4.76
C ASP A 128 4.62 -23.19 4.17
N THR A 129 4.73 -23.16 2.84
CA THR A 129 6.00 -22.92 2.14
C THR A 129 6.61 -21.57 2.51
N CYS A 130 5.83 -20.49 2.51
CA CYS A 130 6.31 -19.17 2.93
C CYS A 130 6.77 -19.11 4.39
N ILE A 131 6.14 -19.88 5.29
CA ILE A 131 6.56 -19.98 6.69
C ILE A 131 7.91 -20.70 6.79
N GLU A 132 8.09 -21.79 6.05
CA GLU A 132 9.37 -22.50 6.00
C GLU A 132 10.48 -21.63 5.42
N ASP A 133 10.18 -20.86 4.36
CA ASP A 133 11.13 -19.97 3.71
C ASP A 133 11.53 -18.80 4.61
N ILE A 134 10.56 -18.13 5.24
CA ILE A 134 10.88 -17.02 6.13
C ILE A 134 11.70 -17.50 7.33
N ASP A 135 11.40 -18.68 7.91
CA ASP A 135 12.10 -19.20 9.09
C ASP A 135 13.61 -19.47 8.84
N LYS A 136 14.02 -19.68 7.59
CA LYS A 136 15.45 -19.81 7.21
C LYS A 136 16.22 -18.50 7.41
N LEU A 137 15.55 -17.34 7.45
CA LEU A 137 16.19 -16.03 7.56
C LEU A 137 16.64 -15.68 8.97
N HIS A 138 16.14 -16.37 9.99
CA HIS A 138 16.36 -15.99 11.39
C HIS A 138 17.85 -15.79 11.72
N SER A 139 18.73 -16.64 11.20
CA SER A 139 20.18 -16.60 11.45
C SER A 139 20.91 -15.43 10.75
N PHE A 140 20.27 -14.76 9.79
CA PHE A 140 20.85 -13.64 9.04
C PHE A 140 20.50 -12.27 9.65
N LEU A 141 19.61 -12.22 10.63
CA LEU A 141 19.13 -10.98 11.24
C LEU A 141 20.11 -10.49 12.32
N GLN A 142 20.49 -9.21 12.23
CA GLN A 142 21.53 -8.64 13.10
C GLN A 142 21.01 -7.58 14.09
N SER A 143 19.88 -6.95 13.79
CA SER A 143 19.34 -5.84 14.60
C SER A 143 18.00 -6.21 15.23
N SER A 144 17.63 -5.56 16.33
CA SER A 144 16.31 -5.70 16.96
C SER A 144 15.19 -5.35 15.98
N GLY A 145 15.31 -4.24 15.26
CA GLY A 145 14.32 -3.82 14.26
C GLY A 145 14.12 -4.84 13.13
N SER A 146 15.18 -5.54 12.71
CA SER A 146 15.09 -6.65 11.75
C SER A 146 14.34 -7.86 12.33
N HIS A 147 14.58 -8.19 13.60
CA HIS A 147 13.86 -9.28 14.30
C HIS A 147 12.39 -8.93 14.50
N ASP A 148 12.07 -7.69 14.89
CA ASP A 148 10.70 -7.24 15.06
C ASP A 148 9.94 -7.31 13.73
N PHE A 149 10.56 -6.86 12.63
CA PHE A 149 9.97 -6.94 11.30
C PHE A 149 9.75 -8.40 10.87
N PHE A 150 10.75 -9.26 11.05
CA PHE A 150 10.62 -10.70 10.80
C PHE A 150 9.45 -11.33 11.59
N ASN A 151 9.39 -11.07 12.90
CA ASN A 151 8.34 -11.62 13.76
C ASN A 151 6.95 -11.16 13.34
N ALA A 152 6.81 -9.89 12.92
CA ALA A 152 5.53 -9.37 12.43
C ALA A 152 5.12 -10.02 11.09
N LEU A 153 6.03 -10.17 10.13
CA LEU A 153 5.73 -10.85 8.86
C LEU A 153 5.35 -12.31 9.08
N ARG A 154 6.11 -13.01 9.93
CA ARG A 154 5.81 -14.40 10.31
C ARG A 154 4.43 -14.53 10.99
N LYS A 155 4.09 -13.59 11.89
CA LYS A 155 2.76 -13.53 12.53
C LYS A 155 1.64 -13.40 11.50
N ILE A 156 1.86 -12.61 10.43
CA ILE A 156 0.87 -12.47 9.34
C ILE A 156 0.69 -13.78 8.60
N TYR A 157 1.76 -14.48 8.21
CA TYR A 157 1.65 -15.78 7.56
C TYR A 157 0.89 -16.79 8.43
N LEU A 158 1.17 -16.85 9.74
CA LEU A 158 0.43 -17.69 10.66
C LEU A 158 -1.06 -17.31 10.74
N ALA A 159 -1.38 -16.02 10.73
CA ALA A 159 -2.77 -15.56 10.71
C ALA A 159 -3.48 -15.90 9.39
N LEU A 160 -2.79 -15.83 8.24
CA LEU A 160 -3.34 -16.20 6.93
C LEU A 160 -3.81 -17.66 6.86
N LYS A 161 -3.31 -18.54 7.72
CA LYS A 161 -3.79 -19.93 7.81
C LYS A 161 -5.22 -20.05 8.30
N TYR A 162 -5.67 -19.11 9.13
CA TYR A 162 -6.93 -19.26 9.88
C TYR A 162 -7.91 -18.11 9.68
N SER A 163 -7.40 -16.90 9.40
CA SER A 163 -8.22 -15.69 9.33
C SER A 163 -7.49 -14.61 8.54
N ILE A 164 -7.94 -14.37 7.31
CA ILE A 164 -7.45 -13.25 6.50
C ILE A 164 -7.74 -11.88 7.13
N ARG A 165 -8.80 -11.81 7.94
CA ARG A 165 -9.12 -10.63 8.75
C ARG A 165 -8.05 -10.37 9.81
N ASP A 166 -7.64 -11.40 10.54
CA ASP A 166 -6.63 -11.24 11.59
C ASP A 166 -5.26 -10.97 10.96
N ALA A 167 -4.98 -11.56 9.79
CA ALA A 167 -3.81 -11.24 8.98
C ALA A 167 -3.81 -9.77 8.54
N PHE A 168 -4.97 -9.22 8.16
CA PHE A 168 -5.10 -7.80 7.84
C PHE A 168 -4.75 -6.88 9.00
N PHE A 169 -5.24 -7.15 10.21
CA PHE A 169 -4.85 -6.35 11.36
C PHE A 169 -3.36 -6.50 11.69
N CYS A 170 -2.80 -7.71 11.62
CA CYS A 170 -1.36 -7.93 11.79
C CYS A 170 -0.52 -7.14 10.76
N LEU A 171 -1.00 -7.01 9.51
CA LEU A 171 -0.33 -6.19 8.49
C LEU A 171 -0.28 -4.70 8.88
N THR A 172 -1.32 -4.17 9.53
CA THR A 172 -1.30 -2.76 9.97
C THR A 172 -0.26 -2.50 11.07
N GLU A 173 0.03 -3.51 11.91
CA GLU A 173 1.03 -3.44 12.97
C GLU A 173 2.46 -3.36 12.43
N VAL A 174 2.73 -3.89 11.23
CA VAL A 174 4.05 -3.82 10.58
C VAL A 174 4.54 -2.39 10.44
N TYR A 175 3.64 -1.47 10.09
CA TYR A 175 3.99 -0.06 9.90
C TYR A 175 4.41 0.60 11.22
N ALA A 176 3.92 0.11 12.36
CA ALA A 176 4.32 0.64 13.66
C ALA A 176 5.82 0.41 13.92
N ILE A 177 6.38 -0.71 13.45
CA ILE A 177 7.81 -1.04 13.60
C ILE A 177 8.67 0.03 12.92
N TRP A 178 8.30 0.46 11.72
CA TRP A 178 9.04 1.51 11.01
C TRP A 178 8.89 2.87 11.70
N CYS A 179 7.70 3.16 12.22
CA CYS A 179 7.39 4.41 12.91
C CYS A 179 8.17 4.57 14.22
N THR A 180 8.38 3.49 14.97
CA THR A 180 9.02 3.53 16.30
C THR A 180 10.52 3.30 16.28
N MET A 181 11.07 2.86 15.14
CA MET A 181 12.52 2.63 14.99
C MET A 181 13.32 3.93 15.11
N GLU A 182 14.43 3.87 15.86
CA GLU A 182 15.40 4.96 15.99
C GLU A 182 15.96 5.33 14.59
N ASN A 183 16.31 6.60 14.39
CA ASN A 183 16.63 7.11 13.07
C ASN A 183 17.87 6.46 12.43
N GLN A 184 18.97 6.28 13.18
CA GLN A 184 20.17 5.62 12.64
C GLN A 184 19.91 4.15 12.34
N ASP A 185 19.16 3.48 13.20
CA ASP A 185 18.79 2.08 12.99
C ASP A 185 17.87 1.92 11.79
N PHE A 186 16.91 2.83 11.60
CA PHE A 186 16.03 2.84 10.43
C PHE A 186 16.81 3.04 9.12
N LEU A 187 17.80 3.94 9.08
CA LEU A 187 18.64 4.15 7.91
C LEU A 187 19.46 2.90 7.54
N LYS A 188 19.99 2.19 8.54
CA LYS A 188 20.68 0.90 8.33
C LYS A 188 19.70 -0.21 7.91
N PHE A 189 18.49 -0.19 8.45
CA PHE A 189 17.43 -1.15 8.15
C PHE A 189 17.03 -1.06 6.68
N ILE A 190 16.75 0.14 6.16
CA ILE A 190 16.35 0.33 4.74
C ILE A 190 17.52 0.35 3.76
N ALA A 191 18.77 0.20 4.20
CA ALA A 191 19.94 0.26 3.32
C ALA A 191 19.88 -0.83 2.23
N SER A 192 20.33 -0.51 1.01
CA SER A 192 20.39 -1.48 -0.10
C SER A 192 21.36 -2.64 0.17
N SER A 193 22.39 -2.40 0.98
CA SER A 193 23.36 -3.40 1.42
C SER A 193 22.82 -4.35 2.49
N ASN A 194 21.67 -4.05 3.11
CA ASN A 194 21.07 -4.91 4.12
C ASN A 194 20.24 -6.02 3.46
N HIS A 195 20.91 -6.98 2.86
CA HIS A 195 20.26 -8.02 2.05
C HIS A 195 19.25 -8.87 2.84
N ALA A 196 19.49 -9.11 4.13
CA ALA A 196 18.54 -9.82 4.98
C ALA A 196 17.20 -9.07 5.09
N VAL A 197 17.24 -7.75 5.31
CA VAL A 197 16.02 -6.93 5.33
C VAL A 197 15.40 -6.81 3.94
N ARG A 198 16.21 -6.79 2.87
CA ARG A 198 15.68 -6.83 1.48
C ARG A 198 14.88 -8.10 1.22
N VAL A 199 15.34 -9.24 1.71
CA VAL A 199 14.54 -10.47 1.70
C VAL A 199 13.24 -10.31 2.51
N LEU A 200 13.29 -9.73 3.72
CA LEU A 200 12.06 -9.48 4.49
C LEU A 200 11.06 -8.58 3.74
N PHE A 201 11.53 -7.57 3.01
CA PHE A 201 10.67 -6.76 2.15
C PHE A 201 10.03 -7.58 1.02
N LEU A 202 10.71 -8.60 0.52
CA LEU A 202 10.13 -9.51 -0.48
C LEU A 202 8.99 -10.36 0.11
N HIS A 203 9.15 -10.86 1.34
CA HIS A 203 8.03 -11.49 2.07
C HIS A 203 6.88 -10.51 2.33
N TYR A 204 7.15 -9.26 2.67
CA TYR A 204 6.10 -8.22 2.78
C TYR A 204 5.33 -8.05 1.47
N ILE A 205 6.02 -8.02 0.32
CA ILE A 205 5.39 -7.93 -1.01
C ILE A 205 4.55 -9.19 -1.30
N SER A 206 5.05 -10.37 -0.96
CA SER A 206 4.30 -11.64 -1.10
C SER A 206 3.04 -11.64 -0.25
N ILE A 207 3.12 -11.17 1.00
CA ILE A 207 1.96 -11.01 1.88
C ILE A 207 0.92 -10.04 1.28
N ASP A 208 1.35 -8.85 0.83
CA ASP A 208 0.46 -7.88 0.17
C ASP A 208 -0.24 -8.51 -1.06
N THR A 209 0.52 -9.33 -1.81
CA THR A 209 0.01 -10.05 -2.97
C THR A 209 -1.03 -11.12 -2.59
N LEU A 210 -0.72 -11.97 -1.60
CA LEU A 210 -1.63 -13.02 -1.13
C LEU A 210 -2.92 -12.45 -0.53
N MET A 211 -2.84 -11.29 0.11
CA MET A 211 -3.99 -10.59 0.69
C MET A 211 -4.80 -9.77 -0.34
N ARG A 212 -4.29 -9.62 -1.56
CA ARG A 212 -4.92 -8.79 -2.59
C ARG A 212 -6.37 -9.20 -2.91
N PRO A 213 -6.72 -10.49 -3.13
CA PRO A 213 -8.12 -10.87 -3.41
C PRO A 213 -9.09 -10.41 -2.33
N PHE A 214 -8.66 -10.46 -1.06
CA PHE A 214 -9.42 -9.92 0.06
C PHE A 214 -9.57 -8.40 -0.03
N MET A 215 -8.46 -7.68 -0.23
CA MET A 215 -8.47 -6.21 -0.38
C MET A 215 -9.37 -5.75 -1.55
N LEU A 216 -9.51 -6.57 -2.59
CA LEU A 216 -10.43 -6.34 -3.69
C LEU A 216 -11.88 -6.61 -3.31
N SER A 217 -12.15 -7.69 -2.57
CA SER A 217 -13.51 -8.05 -2.16
C SER A 217 -14.15 -7.03 -1.21
N VAL A 218 -13.38 -6.48 -0.26
CA VAL A 218 -13.79 -5.37 0.62
C VAL A 218 -14.22 -4.14 -0.20
N ARG A 219 -13.63 -3.93 -1.38
CA ARG A 219 -13.89 -2.77 -2.24
C ARG A 219 -14.96 -2.99 -3.28
N ALA A 220 -15.19 -4.24 -3.73
CA ALA A 220 -16.26 -4.55 -4.67
C ALA A 220 -17.66 -4.23 -4.11
N GLN A 221 -17.78 -4.13 -2.78
CA GLN A 221 -18.98 -3.68 -2.08
C GLN A 221 -19.22 -2.16 -2.20
N ASP A 222 -18.21 -1.36 -2.62
CA ASP A 222 -18.31 0.09 -2.77
C ASP A 222 -17.67 0.58 -4.10
N ARG A 223 -18.53 0.91 -5.08
CA ARG A 223 -18.13 1.28 -6.47
C ARG A 223 -17.26 2.54 -6.58
N ALA A 224 -17.02 3.28 -5.49
CA ALA A 224 -16.36 4.58 -5.49
C ALA A 224 -14.82 4.55 -5.43
N ARG A 225 -14.15 3.39 -5.33
CA ARG A 225 -12.69 3.31 -5.02
C ARG A 225 -11.85 2.51 -6.03
N ALA A 226 -12.11 2.69 -7.32
CA ALA A 226 -11.43 2.03 -8.45
C ALA A 226 -9.94 2.41 -8.67
N GLY A 227 -9.31 3.25 -7.83
CA GLY A 227 -7.97 3.81 -8.08
C GLY A 227 -6.77 3.00 -7.59
N LEU A 228 -6.94 1.91 -6.84
CA LEU A 228 -5.80 1.18 -6.22
C LEU A 228 -5.28 -0.02 -7.02
N PHE A 229 -5.83 -0.23 -8.22
CA PHE A 229 -5.51 -1.37 -9.09
C PHE A 229 -4.17 -1.26 -9.81
N LEU A 230 -3.45 -0.14 -9.64
CA LEU A 230 -2.19 0.16 -10.32
C LEU A 230 -0.96 -0.41 -9.60
N GLY A 231 -1.15 -1.17 -8.52
CA GLY A 231 -0.06 -1.67 -7.67
C GLY A 231 0.46 -3.07 -7.99
N ALA A 232 -0.26 -3.94 -8.72
CA ALA A 232 0.20 -5.32 -8.96
C ALA A 232 1.51 -5.35 -9.76
N ASP A 233 1.53 -4.65 -10.90
CA ASP A 233 2.72 -4.48 -11.74
C ASP A 233 3.87 -3.79 -11.00
N VAL A 234 3.56 -2.92 -10.03
CA VAL A 234 4.58 -2.23 -9.22
C VAL A 234 5.18 -3.18 -8.19
N MET A 235 4.36 -3.98 -7.52
CA MET A 235 4.81 -5.00 -6.57
C MET A 235 5.72 -6.04 -7.24
N GLU A 236 5.36 -6.48 -8.44
CA GLU A 236 6.21 -7.38 -9.23
C GLU A 236 7.55 -6.73 -9.57
N LYS A 237 7.56 -5.45 -9.98
CA LYS A 237 8.80 -4.71 -10.24
C LYS A 237 9.67 -4.58 -8.99
N TRP A 238 9.06 -4.31 -7.82
CA TRP A 238 9.78 -4.28 -6.55
C TRP A 238 10.38 -5.65 -6.21
N ALA A 239 9.60 -6.71 -6.37
CA ALA A 239 10.03 -8.07 -6.10
C ALA A 239 11.23 -8.46 -6.96
N PHE A 240 11.16 -8.20 -8.27
CA PHE A 240 12.29 -8.46 -9.17
C PHE A 240 13.50 -7.58 -8.88
N ALA A 241 13.30 -6.28 -8.59
CA ALA A 241 14.42 -5.40 -8.27
C ALA A 241 15.17 -5.88 -7.01
N ILE A 242 14.44 -6.32 -5.98
CA ILE A 242 15.03 -6.95 -4.80
C ILE A 242 15.78 -8.21 -5.21
N TYR A 243 15.10 -9.18 -5.84
CA TYR A 243 15.66 -10.48 -6.16
C TYR A 243 17.00 -10.38 -6.91
N HIS A 244 17.06 -9.56 -7.95
CA HIS A 244 18.27 -9.39 -8.76
C HIS A 244 19.40 -8.64 -8.04
N SER A 245 19.09 -7.93 -6.95
CA SER A 245 20.09 -7.25 -6.11
C SER A 245 20.67 -8.14 -4.99
N LEU A 246 20.07 -9.31 -4.75
CA LEU A 246 20.49 -10.22 -3.68
C LEU A 246 21.69 -11.09 -4.11
N PRO A 247 22.58 -11.46 -3.17
CA PRO A 247 23.55 -12.53 -3.36
C PRO A 247 22.86 -13.88 -3.63
N ALA A 248 23.52 -14.78 -4.36
CA ALA A 248 22.96 -16.07 -4.78
C ALA A 248 22.38 -16.90 -3.61
N ASN A 249 23.11 -16.99 -2.49
CA ASN A 249 22.67 -17.73 -1.30
C ASN A 249 21.41 -17.16 -0.63
N MET A 250 21.08 -15.88 -0.89
CA MET A 250 19.84 -15.25 -0.40
C MET A 250 18.73 -15.29 -1.43
N GLN A 251 19.05 -15.31 -2.73
CA GLN A 251 18.06 -15.53 -3.80
C GLN A 251 17.35 -16.88 -3.65
N GLU A 252 18.10 -17.92 -3.27
CA GLU A 252 17.56 -19.26 -3.03
C GLU A 252 16.48 -19.29 -1.93
N LEU A 253 16.51 -18.34 -0.98
CA LEU A 253 15.55 -18.26 0.12
C LEU A 253 14.20 -17.69 -0.28
N VAL A 254 14.09 -17.12 -1.48
CA VAL A 254 12.92 -16.30 -1.88
C VAL A 254 12.38 -16.60 -3.27
N VAL A 255 12.79 -17.74 -3.86
CA VAL A 255 12.35 -18.13 -5.21
C VAL A 255 10.83 -18.28 -5.23
N ASN A 256 10.25 -18.87 -4.19
CA ASN A 256 8.81 -19.11 -4.08
C ASN A 256 8.05 -17.78 -3.97
N GLU A 257 8.53 -16.84 -3.16
CA GLU A 257 7.97 -15.49 -3.01
C GLU A 257 7.90 -14.77 -4.36
N VAL A 258 8.98 -14.77 -5.14
CA VAL A 258 8.98 -14.14 -6.47
C VAL A 258 7.99 -14.82 -7.41
N GLN A 259 7.89 -16.15 -7.36
CA GLN A 259 6.93 -16.90 -8.18
C GLN A 259 5.48 -16.57 -7.82
N ILE A 260 5.15 -16.46 -6.53
CA ILE A 260 3.83 -16.06 -6.03
C ILE A 260 3.47 -14.68 -6.59
N VAL A 261 4.38 -13.71 -6.45
CA VAL A 261 4.16 -12.33 -6.92
C VAL A 261 3.95 -12.30 -8.44
N SER A 262 4.79 -13.01 -9.20
CA SER A 262 4.71 -13.05 -10.66
C SER A 262 3.42 -13.73 -11.14
N TYR A 263 3.05 -14.86 -10.54
CA TYR A 263 1.83 -15.59 -10.88
C TYR A 263 0.58 -14.74 -10.67
N GLU A 264 0.49 -14.07 -9.52
CA GLU A 264 -0.65 -13.22 -9.19
C GLU A 264 -0.71 -11.95 -10.06
N SER A 265 0.43 -11.35 -10.38
CA SER A 265 0.52 -10.23 -11.33
C SER A 265 -0.05 -10.61 -12.70
N HIS A 266 0.41 -11.73 -13.27
CA HIS A 266 -0.09 -12.23 -14.55
C HIS A 266 -1.58 -12.60 -14.51
N ARG A 267 -2.02 -13.27 -13.44
CA ARG A 267 -3.43 -13.63 -13.24
C ARG A 267 -4.31 -12.37 -13.23
N TYR A 268 -3.85 -11.31 -12.58
CA TYR A 268 -4.56 -10.03 -12.52
C TYR A 268 -4.63 -9.33 -13.88
N MET A 269 -3.50 -9.23 -14.59
CA MET A 269 -3.45 -8.63 -15.92
C MET A 269 -4.41 -9.31 -16.90
N PHE A 270 -4.43 -10.65 -16.89
CA PHE A 270 -5.35 -11.43 -17.71
C PHE A 270 -6.83 -11.17 -17.38
N GLN A 271 -7.18 -11.04 -16.09
CA GLN A 271 -8.55 -10.68 -15.68
C GLN A 271 -8.95 -9.26 -16.13
N ARG A 272 -8.00 -8.32 -16.13
CA ARG A 272 -8.22 -6.94 -16.58
C ARG A 272 -8.49 -6.87 -18.09
N GLU A 273 -7.76 -7.64 -18.89
CA GLU A 273 -7.98 -7.73 -20.34
C GLU A 273 -9.36 -8.32 -20.67
N ILE A 274 -9.75 -9.42 -20.00
CA ILE A 274 -11.07 -10.03 -20.20
C ILE A 274 -12.21 -9.08 -19.81
N SER A 275 -12.08 -8.36 -18.69
CA SER A 275 -13.10 -7.41 -18.25
C SER A 275 -13.20 -6.19 -19.17
N GLY A 276 -12.06 -5.64 -19.63
CA GLY A 276 -12.03 -4.57 -20.63
C GLY A 276 -12.63 -4.97 -21.98
N TYR A 277 -12.42 -6.22 -22.42
CA TYR A 277 -13.06 -6.76 -23.61
C TYR A 277 -14.58 -6.86 -23.46
N ARG A 278 -15.08 -7.35 -22.31
CA ARG A 278 -16.53 -7.43 -22.03
C ARG A 278 -17.21 -6.05 -21.99
N SER A 279 -16.53 -5.03 -21.46
CA SER A 279 -17.05 -3.66 -21.40
C SER A 279 -17.08 -2.97 -22.77
N SER A 280 -16.18 -3.32 -23.69
CA SER A 280 -16.14 -2.75 -25.05
C SER A 280 -17.06 -3.46 -26.05
N THR A 281 -17.52 -4.68 -25.73
CA THR A 281 -18.48 -5.44 -26.55
C THR A 281 -19.96 -5.21 -26.21
N MET A 282 -20.30 -4.35 -25.25
CA MET A 282 -21.71 -3.94 -25.03
C MET A 282 -22.11 -2.90 -26.09
N GLU A 283 -22.87 -3.34 -27.10
CA GLU A 283 -23.48 -2.46 -28.12
C GLU A 283 -24.41 -1.39 -27.51
N PRO A 284 -24.51 -0.19 -28.12
CA PRO A 284 -25.29 0.94 -27.61
C PRO A 284 -26.83 0.80 -27.75
N SER A 285 -27.37 -0.41 -27.83
CA SER A 285 -28.80 -0.65 -28.10
C SER A 285 -29.69 -0.73 -26.84
N GLN A 286 -29.15 -0.61 -25.61
CA GLN A 286 -29.96 -0.69 -24.37
C GLN A 286 -30.21 0.63 -23.63
N ILE A 287 -29.80 1.79 -24.18
CA ILE A 287 -30.05 3.09 -23.53
C ILE A 287 -31.35 3.77 -24.02
N ALA A 288 -31.95 3.34 -25.14
CA ALA A 288 -33.18 3.93 -25.66
C ALA A 288 -34.43 3.13 -25.24
N GLY A 289 -34.89 3.30 -24.01
CA GLY A 289 -36.05 2.54 -23.54
C GLY A 289 -36.79 3.07 -22.31
N ARG A 290 -36.64 4.35 -21.94
CA ARG A 290 -37.54 5.00 -20.96
C ARG A 290 -37.73 6.47 -21.30
N GLY A 291 -38.55 6.70 -22.32
CA GLY A 291 -39.12 8.00 -22.63
C GLY A 291 -40.58 7.79 -23.03
N VAL A 292 -41.45 7.59 -22.05
CA VAL A 292 -42.89 7.77 -22.26
C VAL A 292 -43.37 8.82 -21.26
N ILE A 293 -43.84 9.88 -21.89
CA ILE A 293 -44.49 11.08 -21.38
C ILE A 293 -45.71 10.66 -20.56
N ASP A 294 -45.90 11.24 -19.38
CA ASP A 294 -47.24 11.40 -18.83
C ASP A 294 -47.46 12.85 -18.38
N THR A 295 -48.48 13.45 -18.97
CA THR A 295 -48.86 14.84 -18.88
C THR A 295 -50.02 14.98 -17.90
N GLY A 296 -49.77 15.68 -16.78
CA GLY A 296 -50.73 16.57 -16.13
C GLY A 296 -51.86 15.95 -15.29
N SER A 297 -51.95 16.36 -14.02
CA SER A 297 -53.05 17.22 -13.52
C SER A 297 -52.95 17.41 -11.99
N HIS A 298 -53.06 18.67 -11.54
CA HIS A 298 -53.74 19.22 -10.34
C HIS A 298 -54.10 18.24 -9.19
N THR A 299 -53.93 18.52 -7.89
CA THR A 299 -54.43 19.70 -7.12
C THR A 299 -53.94 19.62 -5.66
N SER A 300 -53.72 20.80 -5.07
CA SER A 300 -53.76 21.23 -3.66
C SER A 300 -53.98 20.22 -2.52
N LEU A 301 -53.07 20.20 -1.54
CA LEU A 301 -53.19 20.78 -0.18
C LEU A 301 -51.89 20.58 0.61
#